data_AF-Q97FY8-F1
#
_entry.id   AF-Q97FY8-F1
#
_cell.length_a   1.000
_cell.length_b   1.000
_cell.length_c   1.000
_cell.angle_alpha   90.00
_cell.angle_beta   90.00
_cell.angle_gamma   90.00
#
_symmetry.space_group_name_H-M   'P 1'
#
loop_
_entity.id
_entity.type
_entity.pdbx_description
1 polymer ?
#
loop_
_entity_poly.entity_id
_entity_poly.type
_entity_poly.pdbx_seq_one_letter_code
_entity_poly.pdbx_strand_id
1 'polypeptide(L)'
;MENLKKKFNRYGSIIKYLSYSIFVTVIDIAAVWVIMSFLNVGIVYANTIGIIIGFIIHYLLASKSVFNVEYGILGIGVYFITFLFGLLMADFIVYLSYIRVFYFLGKDINFLLSKGASIVIPFFVMYFMRKYIYLFLGKYFGEKGGMRN
;
A
#
# COMPACT_ATOMS: atom_id res chain seq x y z
N MET A 1 -9.61 27.08 -15.05
CA MET A 1 -9.12 26.83 -13.67
C MET A 1 -9.56 25.47 -13.11
N GLU A 2 -10.70 24.91 -13.54
CA GLU A 2 -11.19 23.59 -13.09
C GLU A 2 -10.24 22.42 -13.39
N ASN A 3 -9.63 22.39 -14.57
CA ASN A 3 -8.64 21.36 -14.95
C ASN A 3 -7.36 21.41 -14.10
N LEU A 4 -6.94 22.58 -13.62
CA LEU A 4 -5.77 22.73 -12.75
C LEU A 4 -6.08 22.23 -11.32
N LYS A 5 -7.27 22.55 -10.78
CA LYS A 5 -7.72 22.00 -9.48
C LYS A 5 -7.85 20.48 -9.52
N LYS A 6 -8.39 19.90 -10.60
CA LYS A 6 -8.48 18.44 -10.77
C LYS A 6 -7.10 17.77 -10.84
N LYS A 7 -6.13 18.39 -11.53
CA LYS A 7 -4.75 17.89 -11.61
C LYS A 7 -4.05 17.99 -10.25
N PHE A 8 -4.18 19.12 -9.55
CA PHE A 8 -3.60 19.33 -8.23
C PHE A 8 -4.16 18.35 -7.18
N ASN A 9 -5.47 18.11 -7.20
CA ASN A 9 -6.11 17.15 -6.31
C ASN A 9 -5.66 15.70 -6.60
N ARG A 10 -5.44 15.35 -7.88
CA ARG A 10 -4.94 14.02 -8.29
C ARG A 10 -3.51 13.75 -7.79
N TYR A 11 -2.60 14.73 -7.90
CA TYR A 11 -1.26 14.61 -7.32
C TYR A 11 -1.32 14.59 -5.78
N GLY A 12 -2.19 15.40 -5.18
CA GLY A 12 -2.41 15.42 -3.74
C GLY A 12 -2.82 14.06 -3.16
N SER A 13 -3.72 13.32 -3.81
CA SER A 13 -4.11 11.98 -3.36
C SER A 13 -2.96 10.96 -3.41
N ILE A 14 -2.12 11.00 -4.45
CA ILE A 14 -0.97 10.09 -4.57
C ILE A 14 0.08 10.43 -3.51
N ILE A 15 0.37 11.72 -3.30
CA ILE A 15 1.32 12.18 -2.29
C ILE A 15 0.85 11.79 -0.89
N LYS A 16 -0.43 12.00 -0.56
CA LYS A 16 -0.99 11.55 0.73
C LYS A 16 -0.87 10.04 0.91
N TYR A 17 -1.21 9.27 -0.12
CA TYR A 17 -1.08 7.82 -0.09
C TYR A 17 0.38 7.38 0.14
N LEU A 18 1.34 8.04 -0.51
CA LEU A 18 2.78 7.84 -0.29
C LEU A 18 3.18 8.16 1.15
N SER A 19 2.77 9.31 1.68
CA SER A 19 3.05 9.70 3.06
C SER A 19 2.50 8.69 4.06
N TYR A 20 1.26 8.20 3.85
CA TYR A 20 0.70 7.16 4.72
C TYR A 20 1.42 5.83 4.59
N SER A 21 1.84 5.43 3.38
CA SER A 21 2.65 4.23 3.19
C SER A 21 3.96 4.31 3.95
N ILE A 22 4.70 5.42 3.83
CA ILE A 22 5.97 5.62 4.54
C ILE A 22 5.74 5.61 6.07
N PHE A 23 4.75 6.36 6.54
CA PHE A 23 4.41 6.43 7.96
C PHE A 23 4.07 5.05 8.54
N VAL A 24 3.26 4.28 7.82
CA VAL A 24 2.87 2.93 8.21
C VAL A 24 4.08 1.99 8.21
N THR A 25 4.98 2.09 7.24
CA THR A 25 6.21 1.26 7.23
C THR A 25 7.09 1.56 8.45
N VAL A 26 7.20 2.83 8.87
CA VAL A 26 7.93 3.17 10.10
C VAL A 26 7.25 2.56 11.33
N ILE A 27 5.91 2.62 11.41
CA ILE A 27 5.15 2.01 12.51
C ILE A 27 5.30 0.49 12.52
N ASP A 28 5.25 -0.15 11.35
CA ASP A 28 5.43 -1.60 11.20
C ASP A 28 6.80 -2.03 11.75
N ILE A 29 7.88 -1.39 11.29
CA ILE A 29 9.24 -1.66 11.78
C ILE A 29 9.34 -1.44 13.31
N ALA A 30 8.77 -0.35 13.81
CA ALA A 30 8.77 -0.05 15.24
C ALA A 30 7.97 -1.08 16.04
N ALA A 31 6.82 -1.52 15.55
CA ALA A 31 5.97 -2.53 16.18
C ALA A 31 6.68 -3.89 16.24
N VAL A 32 7.30 -4.33 15.14
CA VAL A 32 8.11 -5.56 15.10
C VAL A 32 9.24 -5.49 16.12
N TRP A 33 9.97 -4.37 16.17
CA TRP A 33 11.07 -4.18 17.10
C TRP A 33 10.64 -4.20 18.57
N VAL A 34 9.54 -3.51 18.92
CA VAL A 34 8.97 -3.51 20.27
C VAL A 34 8.51 -4.92 20.66
N ILE A 35 7.77 -5.62 19.79
CA ILE A 35 7.28 -6.97 20.08
C ILE A 35 8.44 -7.93 20.31
N MET A 36 9.47 -7.88 19.46
CA MET A 36 10.66 -8.72 19.65
C MET A 36 11.39 -8.41 20.96
N SER A 37 11.53 -7.12 21.30
CA SER A 37 12.31 -6.68 22.47
C SER A 37 11.63 -6.99 23.81
N PHE A 38 10.29 -6.87 23.87
CA PHE A 38 9.55 -7.02 25.13
C PHE A 38 8.91 -8.39 25.33
N LEU A 39 8.53 -9.06 24.24
CA LEU A 39 7.74 -10.30 24.33
C LEU A 39 8.54 -11.55 23.97
N ASN A 40 9.81 -11.41 23.54
CA ASN A 40 10.71 -12.49 23.15
C ASN A 40 10.06 -13.52 22.20
N VAL A 41 9.17 -13.04 21.33
CA VAL A 41 8.44 -13.86 20.37
C VAL A 41 9.28 -14.02 19.11
N GLY A 42 9.20 -15.19 18.47
CA GLY A 42 9.90 -15.43 17.21
C GLY A 42 9.59 -14.38 16.15
N ILE A 43 10.60 -14.05 15.33
CA ILE A 43 10.57 -13.02 14.29
C ILE A 43 9.35 -13.14 13.35
N VAL A 44 8.93 -14.37 13.03
CA VAL A 44 7.77 -14.63 12.17
C VAL A 44 6.47 -14.08 12.77
N TYR A 45 6.25 -14.30 14.07
CA TYR A 45 5.05 -13.82 14.78
C TYR A 45 5.08 -12.30 14.94
N ALA A 46 6.24 -11.75 15.33
CA ALA A 46 6.41 -10.30 15.47
C ALA A 46 6.15 -9.57 14.13
N ASN A 47 6.74 -10.08 13.04
CA ASN A 47 6.53 -9.56 11.69
C ASN A 47 5.07 -9.65 11.23
N THR A 48 4.40 -10.76 11.53
CA THR A 48 2.97 -10.93 11.18
C THR A 48 2.09 -9.91 11.92
N ILE A 49 2.34 -9.68 13.21
CA ILE A 49 1.60 -8.68 13.99
C ILE A 49 1.88 -7.27 13.48
N GLY A 50 3.14 -6.94 13.19
CA GLY A 50 3.53 -5.66 12.59
C GLY A 50 2.77 -5.39 11.29
N ILE A 51 2.78 -6.36 10.37
CA ILE A 51 2.08 -6.28 9.09
C ILE A 51 0.57 -6.05 9.31
N ILE A 52 -0.06 -6.74 10.26
CA ILE A 52 -1.49 -6.57 10.57
C ILE A 52 -1.76 -5.16 11.10
N ILE A 53 -0.97 -4.68 12.05
CA ILE A 53 -1.10 -3.32 12.61
C ILE A 53 -0.92 -2.28 11.51
N GLY A 54 0.12 -2.43 10.70
CA GLY A 54 0.41 -1.54 9.59
C GLY A 54 -0.72 -1.52 8.56
N PHE A 55 -1.26 -2.68 8.19
CA PHE A 55 -2.40 -2.80 7.31
C PHE A 55 -3.62 -2.03 7.83
N ILE A 56 -3.97 -2.22 9.11
CA ILE A 56 -5.13 -1.57 9.74
C ILE A 56 -4.95 -0.04 9.73
N ILE A 57 -3.79 0.45 10.15
CA ILE A 57 -3.50 1.89 10.19
C ILE A 57 -3.54 2.48 8.78
N HIS A 58 -2.96 1.80 7.79
CA HIS A 58 -2.98 2.26 6.41
C HIS A 58 -4.41 2.36 5.86
N TYR A 59 -5.23 1.35 6.14
CA TYR A 59 -6.64 1.36 5.76
C TYR A 59 -7.40 2.54 6.37
N LEU A 60 -7.26 2.75 7.69
CA LEU A 60 -7.91 3.84 8.39
C LEU A 60 -7.49 5.21 7.85
N LEU A 61 -6.19 5.39 7.58
CA LEU A 61 -5.70 6.66 7.07
C LEU A 61 -6.14 6.91 5.63
N ALA A 62 -5.97 5.94 4.74
CA ALA A 62 -6.12 6.16 3.30
C ALA A 62 -7.54 5.93 2.76
N SER A 63 -8.36 5.05 3.35
CA SER A 63 -9.71 4.76 2.83
C SER A 63 -10.57 6.03 2.71
N LYS A 64 -10.63 6.82 3.78
CA LYS A 64 -11.43 8.04 3.80
C LYS A 64 -10.71 9.23 3.16
N SER A 65 -9.41 9.40 3.39
CA SER A 65 -8.68 10.62 2.98
C SER A 65 -8.15 10.60 1.55
N VAL A 66 -7.88 9.41 1.00
CA VAL A 66 -7.33 9.23 -0.36
C VAL A 66 -8.42 8.79 -1.32
N PHE A 67 -9.27 7.85 -0.90
CA PHE A 67 -10.28 7.25 -1.76
C PHE A 67 -11.70 7.77 -1.52
N ASN A 68 -11.94 8.56 -0.46
CA ASN A 68 -13.27 9.06 -0.06
C ASN A 68 -14.32 7.93 0.08
N VAL A 69 -13.90 6.76 0.54
CA VAL A 69 -14.78 5.60 0.73
C VAL A 69 -15.15 5.48 2.21
N GLU A 70 -16.43 5.27 2.50
CA GLU A 70 -16.91 4.99 3.85
C GLU A 70 -16.31 3.68 4.39
N TYR A 71 -16.11 3.63 5.71
CA TYR A 71 -15.64 2.40 6.33
C TYR A 71 -16.73 1.33 6.25
N GLY A 72 -16.37 0.17 5.73
CA GLY A 72 -17.31 -0.93 5.55
C GLY A 72 -16.58 -2.22 5.18
N ILE A 73 -17.27 -3.35 5.36
CA ILE A 73 -16.73 -4.70 5.13
C ILE A 73 -16.19 -4.84 3.69
N LEU A 74 -16.92 -4.30 2.71
CA LEU A 74 -16.47 -4.28 1.32
C LEU A 74 -15.19 -3.45 1.13
N GLY A 75 -15.11 -2.30 1.77
CA GLY A 75 -13.93 -1.43 1.73
C GLY A 75 -12.69 -2.13 2.29
N ILE A 76 -12.83 -2.76 3.47
CA ILE A 76 -11.79 -3.57 4.12
C ILE A 76 -11.39 -4.74 3.22
N GLY A 77 -12.37 -5.47 2.66
CA GLY A 77 -12.14 -6.61 1.79
C GLY A 77 -11.32 -6.26 0.56
N VAL A 78 -11.68 -5.18 -0.14
CA VAL A 78 -10.89 -4.66 -1.27
C VAL A 78 -9.48 -4.29 -0.83
N TYR A 79 -9.34 -3.61 0.31
CA TYR A 79 -8.03 -3.21 0.83
C TYR A 79 -7.15 -4.42 1.15
N PHE A 80 -7.73 -5.44 1.77
CA PHE A 80 -7.05 -6.67 2.17
C PHE A 80 -6.61 -7.49 0.96
N ILE A 81 -7.50 -7.72 -0.01
CA ILE A 81 -7.17 -8.48 -1.23
C ILE A 81 -6.08 -7.76 -2.04
N THR A 82 -6.20 -6.44 -2.22
CA THR A 82 -5.18 -5.66 -2.93
C THR A 82 -3.85 -5.59 -2.17
N PHE A 83 -3.88 -5.63 -0.84
CA PHE A 83 -2.68 -5.72 -0.01
C PHE A 83 -1.97 -7.07 -0.18
N LEU A 84 -2.68 -8.20 -0.08
CA LEU A 84 -2.11 -9.53 -0.30
C LEU A 84 -1.52 -9.67 -1.70
N PHE A 85 -2.23 -9.17 -2.72
CA PHE A 85 -1.72 -9.11 -4.08
C PHE A 85 -0.43 -8.30 -4.16
N GLY A 86 -0.39 -7.12 -3.52
CA GLY A 86 0.80 -6.28 -3.46
C GLY A 86 2.00 -6.97 -2.80
N LEU A 87 1.76 -7.76 -1.74
CA LEU A 87 2.80 -8.53 -1.06
C LEU A 87 3.41 -9.59 -1.99
N LEU A 88 2.56 -10.44 -2.60
CA LEU A 88 3.00 -11.45 -3.56
C LEU A 88 3.75 -10.83 -4.75
N MET A 89 3.26 -9.68 -5.23
CA MET A 89 3.89 -8.93 -6.31
C MET A 89 5.26 -8.38 -5.90
N ALA A 90 5.41 -7.86 -4.68
CA ALA A 90 6.69 -7.38 -4.18
C ALA A 90 7.73 -8.51 -4.15
N ASP A 91 7.38 -9.67 -3.59
CA ASP A 91 8.28 -10.82 -3.50
C ASP A 91 8.68 -11.34 -4.89
N PHE A 92 7.71 -11.43 -5.80
CA PHE A 92 7.97 -11.82 -7.18
C PHE A 92 8.89 -10.82 -7.89
N ILE A 93 8.69 -9.51 -7.69
CA ILE A 93 9.52 -8.47 -8.31
C ILE A 93 10.93 -8.47 -7.74
N VAL A 94 11.13 -8.64 -6.43
CA VAL A 94 12.50 -8.77 -5.87
C VAL A 94 13.21 -9.94 -6.53
N TYR A 95 12.57 -11.10 -6.55
CA TYR A 95 13.14 -12.32 -7.12
C TYR A 95 13.49 -12.15 -8.60
N LEU A 96 12.53 -11.69 -9.41
CA LEU A 96 12.73 -11.52 -10.85
C LEU A 96 13.78 -10.44 -11.14
N SER A 97 13.73 -9.32 -10.43
CA SER A 97 14.69 -8.23 -10.63
C SER A 97 16.11 -8.67 -10.29
N TYR A 98 16.28 -9.42 -9.20
CA TYR A 98 17.59 -9.86 -8.73
C TYR A 98 18.26 -10.84 -9.70
N ILE A 99 17.48 -11.76 -10.28
CA ILE A 99 18.01 -12.87 -11.06
C ILE A 99 18.02 -12.58 -12.56
N ARG A 100 17.11 -11.73 -13.05
CA ARG A 100 16.91 -11.50 -14.50
C ARG A 100 17.15 -10.07 -14.95
N VAL A 101 16.82 -9.06 -14.15
CA VAL A 101 16.88 -7.66 -14.60
C VAL A 101 18.23 -7.04 -14.28
N PHE A 102 18.70 -7.19 -13.04
CA PHE A 102 19.92 -6.55 -12.53
C PHE A 102 21.09 -7.54 -12.35
N TYR A 103 20.99 -8.74 -12.94
CA TYR A 103 21.97 -9.81 -12.78
C TYR A 103 23.40 -9.43 -13.19
N PHE A 104 23.55 -8.45 -14.08
CA PHE A 104 24.82 -7.95 -14.59
C PHE A 104 25.52 -6.96 -13.64
N LEU A 105 24.85 -6.54 -12.56
CA LEU A 105 25.39 -5.61 -11.57
C LEU A 105 26.04 -6.36 -10.40
N GLY A 106 26.94 -5.66 -9.70
CA GLY A 106 27.51 -6.17 -8.45
C GLY A 106 26.42 -6.49 -7.42
N LYS A 107 26.69 -7.49 -6.56
CA LYS A 107 25.71 -8.06 -5.63
C LYS A 107 24.93 -7.02 -4.81
N ASP A 108 25.63 -6.02 -4.28
CA ASP A 108 25.03 -4.99 -3.43
C ASP A 108 24.12 -4.05 -4.22
N ILE A 109 24.57 -3.59 -5.39
CA ILE A 109 23.78 -2.71 -6.28
C ILE A 109 22.57 -3.46 -6.82
N ASN A 110 22.75 -4.73 -7.22
CA ASN A 110 21.66 -5.60 -7.67
C ASN A 110 20.60 -5.75 -6.57
N PHE A 111 21.01 -6.08 -5.35
CA PHE A 111 20.10 -6.20 -4.22
C PHE A 111 19.33 -4.90 -3.95
N LEU A 112 20.03 -3.75 -3.90
CA LEU A 112 19.43 -2.44 -3.65
C LEU A 112 18.41 -2.05 -4.72
N LEU A 113 18.75 -2.22 -6.01
CA LEU A 113 17.83 -1.90 -7.11
C LEU A 113 16.63 -2.85 -7.16
N SER A 114 16.84 -4.13 -6.88
CA SER A 114 15.77 -5.13 -6.80
C SER A 114 14.79 -4.83 -5.66
N LYS A 115 15.30 -4.43 -4.49
CA LYS A 115 14.49 -3.93 -3.37
C LYS A 115 13.76 -2.63 -3.71
N GLY A 116 14.42 -1.70 -4.39
CA GLY A 116 13.79 -0.46 -4.85
C GLY A 116 12.59 -0.75 -5.77
N ALA A 117 12.79 -1.60 -6.77
CA ALA A 117 11.75 -2.01 -7.71
C ALA A 117 10.55 -2.66 -7.02
N SER A 118 10.79 -3.54 -6.05
CA SER A 118 9.72 -4.22 -5.30
C SER A 118 8.95 -3.33 -4.34
N ILE A 119 9.45 -2.13 -4.04
CA ILE A 119 8.71 -1.14 -3.24
C ILE A 119 7.91 -0.23 -4.18
N VAL A 120 8.59 0.34 -5.18
CA VAL A 120 8.02 1.36 -6.06
C VAL A 120 6.91 0.80 -6.94
N ILE A 121 7.12 -0.37 -7.56
CA ILE A 121 6.17 -0.91 -8.53
C ILE A 121 4.87 -1.35 -7.81
N PRO A 122 4.89 -2.19 -6.76
CA PRO A 122 3.67 -2.58 -6.05
C PRO A 122 2.94 -1.39 -5.44
N PHE A 123 3.65 -0.35 -4.98
CA PHE A 123 3.04 0.88 -4.46
C PHE A 123 2.09 1.51 -5.49
N PHE A 124 2.57 1.76 -6.71
CA PHE A 124 1.74 2.36 -7.76
C PHE A 124 0.62 1.43 -8.20
N VAL A 125 0.92 0.14 -8.35
CA VAL A 125 -0.07 -0.87 -8.77
C VAL A 125 -1.21 -0.95 -7.75
N MET A 126 -0.91 -1.07 -6.45
CA MET A 126 -1.93 -1.07 -5.40
C MET A 126 -2.75 0.22 -5.38
N TYR A 127 -2.09 1.38 -5.50
CA TYR A 127 -2.79 2.67 -5.56
C TYR A 127 -3.81 2.71 -6.70
N PHE A 128 -3.39 2.37 -7.92
CA PHE A 128 -4.25 2.39 -9.09
C PHE A 128 -5.33 1.31 -9.02
N MET A 129 -5.01 0.09 -8.61
CA MET A 129 -5.98 -0.98 -8.42
C MET A 129 -7.09 -0.55 -7.47
N ARG A 130 -6.74 -0.07 -6.27
CA ARG A 130 -7.72 0.41 -5.27
C ARG A 130 -8.56 1.55 -5.83
N LYS A 131 -7.93 2.51 -6.50
CA LYS A 131 -8.63 3.62 -7.16
C LYS A 131 -9.66 3.13 -8.18
N TYR A 132 -9.30 2.21 -9.07
CA TYR A 132 -10.21 1.71 -10.10
C TYR A 132 -11.31 0.83 -9.51
N ILE A 133 -11.00 -0.03 -8.55
CA ILE A 133 -11.99 -0.86 -7.86
C ILE A 133 -13.00 0.01 -7.14
N TYR A 134 -12.56 1.03 -6.39
CA TYR A 134 -13.49 1.92 -5.69
C TYR A 134 -14.31 2.79 -6.63
N LEU A 135 -13.75 3.24 -7.75
CA LEU A 135 -14.53 3.93 -8.78
C LEU A 135 -15.59 3.00 -9.41
N PHE A 136 -15.25 1.74 -9.64
CA PHE A 136 -16.18 0.75 -10.17
C PHE A 136 -17.29 0.42 -9.16
N LEU A 137 -16.94 0.13 -7.91
CA LEU A 137 -17.91 -0.13 -6.84
C LEU A 137 -18.78 1.10 -6.58
N GLY A 138 -18.23 2.31 -6.56
CA GLY A 138 -19.01 3.54 -6.43
C GLY A 138 -20.01 3.75 -7.57
N LYS A 139 -19.71 3.28 -8.79
CA LYS A 139 -20.68 3.23 -9.90
C LYS A 139 -21.74 2.14 -9.71
N TYR A 140 -21.37 0.99 -9.15
CA TYR A 140 -22.29 -0.14 -8.92
C TYR A 140 -23.23 0.06 -7.73
N PHE A 141 -22.79 0.77 -6.69
CA PHE A 141 -23.58 1.11 -5.49
C PHE A 141 -24.18 2.54 -5.57
N GLY A 142 -24.00 3.21 -6.71
CA GLY A 142 -24.31 4.62 -6.97
C GLY A 142 -25.78 4.98 -7.15
N GLU A 143 -26.68 4.46 -6.31
CA GLU A 143 -28.01 5.06 -6.06
C GLU A 143 -28.29 5.36 -4.58
N LYS A 144 -27.33 5.22 -3.65
CA LYS A 144 -27.59 5.54 -2.23
C LYS A 144 -26.57 6.43 -1.49
N GLY A 145 -25.63 7.07 -2.17
CA GLY A 145 -24.70 7.99 -1.49
C GLY A 145 -24.22 9.07 -2.43
N GLY A 146 -24.91 10.22 -2.40
CA GLY A 146 -24.74 11.32 -3.36
C GLY A 146 -23.30 11.76 -3.56
N MET A 147 -22.89 11.80 -4.82
CA MET A 147 -21.83 12.70 -5.28
C MET A 147 -22.30 14.14 -5.05
N ARG A 148 -21.99 14.69 -3.87
CA ARG A 148 -21.90 16.13 -3.69
C ARG A 148 -20.61 16.59 -4.36
N ASN A 149 -20.74 17.03 -5.61
CA ASN A 149 -19.83 17.98 -6.23
C ASN A 149 -19.78 19.28 -5.41
#